data_AF-A0A6V7KLH2-F1
#
_entry.id   AF-A0A6V7KLH2-F1
#
_cell.length_a   1.000
_cell.length_b   1.000
_cell.length_c   1.000
_cell.angle_alpha   90.00
_cell.angle_beta   90.00
_cell.angle_gamma   90.00
#
_symmetry.space_group_name_H-M   'P 1'
#
loop_
_entity.id
_entity.type
_entity.pdbx_description
1 polymer ?
#
loop_
_entity_poly.entity_id
_entity_poly.type
_entity_poly.pdbx_seq_one_letter_code
_entity_poly.pdbx_strand_id
1 'polypeptide(L)' 'RGIYVIGFSYPVVPKGKARIRVQLSAVHTKEDIDRAVNAFIEIGKELNVI' A
#
# COMPACT_ATOMS: atom_id res chain seq x y z
N ARG A 1 9.42 6.64 0.88
CA ARG A 1 9.06 5.91 2.13
C ARG A 1 9.79 4.56 2.30
N GLY A 2 10.31 3.93 1.23
CA GLY A 2 11.03 2.66 1.34
C GLY A 2 10.13 1.43 1.49
N ILE A 3 8.93 1.47 0.93
CA ILE A 3 7.96 0.35 0.94
C ILE A 3 7.73 -0.04 -0.52
N TYR A 4 7.87 -1.32 -0.81
CA TYR A 4 7.59 -1.87 -2.12
C TYR A 4 6.25 -2.60 -2.10
N VAL A 5 5.38 -2.29 -3.07
CA VAL A 5 4.07 -2.93 -3.23
C VAL A 5 3.77 -3.15 -4.70
N ILE A 6 2.89 -4.10 -4.97
CA ILE A 6 2.41 -4.38 -6.33
C ILE A 6 1.11 -3.63 -6.57
N GLY A 7 1.10 -2.80 -7.61
CA GLY A 7 -0.09 -2.17 -8.14
C GLY A 7 -0.83 -3.11 -9.10
N PHE A 8 -2.15 -3.18 -8.96
CA PHE A 8 -3.03 -3.83 -9.92
C PHE A 8 -3.77 -2.77 -10.71
N SER A 9 -3.64 -2.85 -12.03
CA SER A 9 -4.34 -2.03 -13.01
C SER A 9 -4.97 -2.93 -14.09
N TYR A 10 -5.73 -2.33 -15.00
CA TYR A 10 -6.30 -3.04 -16.15
C TYR A 10 -5.17 -3.70 -16.99
N PRO A 11 -5.33 -4.96 -17.45
CA PRO A 11 -6.55 -5.78 -17.46
C PRO A 11 -6.76 -6.66 -16.21
N VAL A 12 -5.85 -6.62 -15.24
CA VAL A 12 -5.91 -7.51 -14.05
C VAL A 12 -7.07 -7.14 -13.12
N VAL A 13 -7.45 -5.85 -13.09
CA VAL A 13 -8.66 -5.35 -12.42
C VAL A 13 -9.48 -4.48 -13.38
N PRO A 14 -10.80 -4.33 -13.20
CA PRO A 14 -11.63 -3.46 -14.02
C PRO A 14 -11.11 -2.01 -14.04
N LYS A 15 -11.38 -1.30 -15.14
CA LYS A 15 -11.07 0.14 -15.25
C LYS A 15 -11.73 0.91 -14.09
N GLY A 16 -11.01 1.87 -13.52
CA GLY A 16 -11.48 2.66 -12.37
C GLY A 16 -11.44 1.93 -11.02
N LYS A 17 -10.94 0.68 -10.98
CA LYS A 17 -10.77 -0.12 -9.75
C LYS A 17 -9.30 -0.49 -9.51
N ALA A 18 -8.38 0.35 -9.96
CA ALA A 18 -6.95 0.19 -9.68
C ALA A 18 -6.72 0.21 -8.16
N ARG A 19 -5.85 -0.67 -7.68
CA ARG A 19 -5.55 -0.83 -6.26
C ARG A 19 -4.14 -1.36 -6.06
N ILE A 20 -3.56 -1.07 -4.90
CA ILE A 20 -2.31 -1.69 -4.47
C ILE A 20 -2.61 -2.89 -3.56
N ARG A 21 -1.75 -3.91 -3.58
CA ARG A 21 -1.81 -5.03 -2.64
C ARG A 21 -0.53 -5.11 -1.83
N VAL A 22 -0.70 -5.14 -0.51
CA VAL A 22 0.37 -5.43 0.44
C VAL A 22 0.40 -6.94 0.68
N GLN A 23 1.60 -7.51 0.73
CA GLN A 23 1.81 -8.91 1.07
C GLN A 23 2.46 -8.97 2.44
N LEU A 24 1.76 -9.55 3.41
CA LEU A 24 2.27 -9.75 4.77
C LEU A 24 2.86 -11.14 4.91
N SER A 25 3.92 -11.25 5.70
CA SER A 25 4.53 -12.52 6.06
C SER A 25 4.85 -12.53 7.56
N ALA A 26 4.97 -13.71 8.15
CA ALA A 26 5.28 -13.89 9.57
C ALA A 26 6.67 -13.34 9.98
N VAL A 27 7.52 -13.00 9.02
CA VAL A 27 8.85 -12.41 9.26
C VAL A 27 8.75 -10.93 9.63
N HIS A 28 7.65 -10.25 9.28
CA HIS A 28 7.50 -8.83 9.59
C HIS A 28 7.31 -8.62 11.08
N THR A 29 8.07 -7.69 11.63
CA THR A 29 7.92 -7.21 13.01
C THR A 29 6.77 -6.22 13.12
N LYS A 30 6.32 -5.93 14.34
CA LYS A 30 5.29 -4.92 14.55
C LYS A 30 5.74 -3.54 14.07
N GLU A 31 7.02 -3.23 14.27
CA GLU A 31 7.67 -2.00 13.85
C GLU A 31 7.66 -1.84 12.32
N ASP A 32 7.85 -2.94 11.58
CA ASP A 32 7.73 -2.93 10.11
C ASP A 32 6.31 -2.57 9.67
N ILE A 33 5.31 -3.12 10.35
CA ILE A 33 3.89 -2.85 10.07
C ILE A 33 3.55 -1.39 10.42
N ASP A 34 3.96 -0.91 11.58
CA ASP A 34 3.70 0.46 12.01
C ASP A 34 4.37 1.48 11.07
N ARG A 35 5.61 1.19 10.63
CA ARG A 35 6.30 1.98 9.60
C ARG A 35 5.52 1.97 8.27
N ALA A 36 5.01 0.81 7.86
CA ALA A 36 4.24 0.70 6.63
C ALA A 36 2.94 1.52 6.69
N VAL A 37 2.19 1.37 7.78
CA VAL A 37 0.93 2.10 8.02
C VAL A 37 1.16 3.61 8.03
N ASN A 38 2.15 4.10 8.78
CA ASN A 38 2.45 5.54 8.84
C ASN A 38 2.79 6.12 7.48
N ALA A 39 3.54 5.38 6.66
CA ALA A 39 3.86 5.79 5.30
C ALA A 39 2.62 5.85 4.38
N PHE A 40 1.68 4.89 4.52
CA PHE A 40 0.43 4.92 3.77
C PHE A 40 -0.50 6.06 4.21
N ILE A 41 -0.55 6.38 5.50
CA ILE A 41 -1.32 7.51 6.02
C ILE A 41 -0.76 8.82 5.45
N GLU A 42 0.56 8.99 5.46
CA GLU A 42 1.16 10.25 5.02
C GLU A 42 0.95 10.50 3.53
N ILE A 43 1.20 9.49 2.69
CA ILE A 43 0.95 9.63 1.24
C ILE A 43 -0.56 9.71 0.94
N GLY A 44 -1.40 9.02 1.72
CA GLY A 44 -2.84 9.07 1.55
C GLY A 44 -3.40 10.48 1.77
N LYS A 45 -2.91 11.17 2.80
CA LYS A 45 -3.24 12.58 3.07
C LYS A 45 -2.69 13.51 1.99
N GLU A 46 -1.44 13.30 1.56
CA GLU A 46 -0.82 14.11 0.50
C GLU A 46 -1.57 14.00 -0.83
N LEU A 47 -2.07 12.81 -1.17
CA LEU A 47 -2.86 12.55 -2.37
C LEU A 47 -4.36 12.81 -2.19
N ASN A 48 -4.81 13.19 -0.99
CA ASN A 48 -6.21 13.43 -0.64
C ASN A 48 -7.14 12.24 -0.98
N VAL A 49 -6.67 11.02 -0.72
CA VAL A 49 -7.42 9.77 -0.94
C VAL A 49 -7.94 9.13 0.35
N ILE A 50 -7.59 9.70 1.51
CA ILE A 50 -8.11 9.39 2.85
C ILE A 50 -8.31 10.66 3.66
#